data_AF-A0A672RTY8-F1
#
_entry.id   AF-A0A672RTY8-F1
#
_cell.length_a   1.000
_cell.length_b   1.000
_cell.length_c   1.000
_cell.angle_alpha   90.00
_cell.angle_beta   90.00
_cell.angle_gamma   90.00
#
_symmetry.space_group_name_H-M   'P 1'
#
loop_
_entity.id
_entity.type
_entity.pdbx_description
1 polymer ?
#
loop_
_entity_poly.entity_id
_entity_poly.type
_entity_poly.pdbx_seq_one_letter_code
_entity_poly.pdbx_strand_id
1 'polypeptide(L)'
;MNLLKRAAFIFSEQPLSLALGSFPTKQSSLTKTNPPAATSSRPRRSKKRFANMSLEKLMEKFLEQSMEAEDNFYRLEEQRLQAEDKRREEEHSRELQMLQMLGQIFTGISTPSPAPQATPQPSCIPQTNPTVPLTRPPCGNRNHPPALTEFASHSQPAGPVIERSFSLGTTAMDSVIPLVRKTIPPLTSKKHKGQDGRIGIIGGCQEYTGAPFFAAISALKVGADLSHVFCTKDAAPVIKSYSPELIVHPVLDGPNAVEEIEKWLPRLHSLVVGPGLGREEMLLKNAKEIIERSKLRGIPIIIDADGLWLVAKEPSVIQGYQRGILTPNFMEFTRLYEAMHHEPLDSTDHKRSAQQLSIAMGHLTLVLKGEEDIITDGKNMLTCNQEGSGRRCGGQGDLLSGSLGVFAHWAFSSPPDAAKGMNPSLVAAFGATSLTRQCNRQAFHKHSRSTTTSDMIQEISSAFKKLFES
;
A
#
# COMPACT_ATOMS: atom_id res chain seq x y z
N MET A 1 -11.47 32.34 -57.07
CA MET A 1 -10.66 32.38 -58.31
C MET A 1 -10.28 30.94 -58.66
N ASN A 2 -10.67 30.47 -59.85
CA ASN A 2 -10.23 29.25 -60.57
C ASN A 2 -10.11 27.86 -59.88
N LEU A 3 -10.81 26.90 -60.50
CA LEU A 3 -10.55 25.45 -60.65
C LEU A 3 -10.50 24.59 -59.36
N LEU A 4 -11.36 23.60 -59.11
CA LEU A 4 -11.86 22.50 -59.98
C LEU A 4 -10.74 21.50 -60.37
N LYS A 5 -10.61 20.39 -59.62
CA LYS A 5 -10.57 19.00 -60.16
C LYS A 5 -10.28 17.92 -59.10
N ARG A 6 -11.15 16.88 -59.11
CA ARG A 6 -10.86 15.43 -58.96
C ARG A 6 -10.39 14.93 -57.57
N ALA A 7 -10.82 13.75 -57.10
CA ALA A 7 -11.87 12.84 -57.59
C ALA A 7 -12.40 11.95 -56.44
N ALA A 8 -13.67 11.58 -56.51
CA ALA A 8 -14.22 10.44 -55.78
C ALA A 8 -14.18 9.20 -56.69
N PHE A 9 -13.77 8.04 -56.19
CA PHE A 9 -13.94 6.76 -56.89
C PHE A 9 -14.14 5.59 -55.90
N ILE A 10 -15.39 5.11 -55.88
CA ILE A 10 -15.82 3.70 -55.79
C ILE A 10 -15.19 2.77 -54.74
N PHE A 11 -16.01 2.37 -53.78
CA PHE A 11 -16.09 0.96 -53.36
C PHE A 11 -17.39 0.37 -53.93
N SER A 12 -17.28 -0.70 -54.73
CA SER A 12 -18.43 -1.51 -55.14
C SER A 12 -18.31 -2.90 -54.55
N GLU A 13 -19.32 -3.32 -53.79
CA GLU A 13 -19.45 -4.71 -53.36
C GLU A 13 -19.86 -5.59 -54.53
N GLN A 14 -19.18 -6.73 -54.71
CA GLN A 14 -19.78 -7.93 -55.32
C GLN A 14 -19.25 -9.18 -54.61
N PRO A 15 -20.11 -10.20 -54.38
CA PRO A 15 -19.72 -11.44 -53.71
C PRO A 15 -19.15 -12.47 -54.71
N LEU A 16 -18.31 -13.38 -54.21
CA LEU A 16 -17.81 -14.53 -54.96
C LEU A 16 -18.02 -15.83 -54.17
N SER A 17 -18.53 -16.85 -54.85
CA SER A 17 -18.99 -18.10 -54.26
C SER A 17 -17.97 -19.24 -54.35
N LEU A 18 -18.09 -20.16 -53.39
CA LEU A 18 -17.84 -21.62 -53.49
C LEU A 18 -16.92 -22.15 -54.60
N ALA A 19 -15.82 -22.78 -54.18
CA ALA A 19 -15.23 -23.92 -54.87
C ALA A 19 -14.89 -25.02 -53.87
N LEU A 20 -15.45 -26.22 -54.04
CA LEU A 20 -14.99 -27.42 -53.33
C LEU A 20 -13.71 -27.96 -54.00
N GLY A 21 -12.73 -28.35 -53.19
CA GLY A 21 -11.55 -29.12 -53.61
C GLY A 21 -11.29 -30.25 -52.61
N SER A 22 -10.95 -31.45 -53.08
CA SER A 22 -11.07 -32.69 -52.30
C SER A 22 -9.81 -33.57 -52.30
N PHE A 23 -9.59 -34.25 -51.15
CA PHE A 23 -8.68 -35.38 -50.93
C PHE A 23 -7.15 -35.13 -51.02
N PRO A 24 -6.27 -36.03 -50.50
CA PRO A 24 -6.55 -37.28 -49.77
C PRO A 24 -5.94 -37.42 -48.36
N THR A 25 -6.44 -38.43 -47.65
CA THR A 25 -5.93 -38.97 -46.37
C THR A 25 -4.56 -39.63 -46.47
N LYS A 26 -3.75 -39.53 -45.40
CA LYS A 26 -2.74 -40.54 -45.05
C LYS A 26 -2.89 -40.98 -43.59
N GLN A 27 -3.03 -42.29 -43.39
CA GLN A 27 -2.82 -42.94 -42.10
C GLN A 27 -1.33 -43.26 -41.93
N SER A 28 -0.81 -43.19 -40.70
CA SER A 28 0.36 -43.96 -40.29
C SER A 28 0.15 -44.51 -38.88
N SER A 29 0.49 -45.78 -38.72
CA SER A 29 0.25 -46.63 -37.54
C SER A 29 1.41 -46.59 -36.54
N LEU A 30 1.34 -47.46 -35.51
CA LEU A 30 2.33 -47.74 -34.44
C LEU A 30 2.18 -46.82 -33.19
N THR A 31 2.19 -47.29 -31.94
CA THR A 31 2.15 -48.66 -31.39
C THR A 31 1.58 -48.60 -29.96
N LYS A 32 0.94 -49.69 -29.47
CA LYS A 32 0.46 -49.77 -28.07
C LYS A 32 1.47 -50.51 -27.18
N THR A 33 1.77 -49.95 -26.02
CA THR A 33 2.29 -50.68 -24.85
C THR A 33 1.64 -50.12 -23.57
N ASN A 34 1.06 -50.99 -22.74
CA ASN A 34 0.55 -50.69 -21.39
C ASN A 34 1.30 -51.60 -20.40
N PRO A 35 1.58 -51.13 -19.18
CA PRO A 35 0.88 -51.65 -17.98
C PRO A 35 0.75 -50.61 -16.85
N PRO A 36 0.23 -50.96 -15.66
CA PRO A 36 -1.00 -51.72 -15.36
C PRO A 36 -2.03 -50.81 -14.63
N ALA A 37 -3.19 -51.37 -14.25
CA ALA A 37 -4.33 -50.62 -13.76
C ALA A 37 -4.24 -50.20 -12.28
N ALA A 38 -4.66 -48.96 -11.98
CA ALA A 38 -5.11 -48.52 -10.66
C ALA A 38 -6.61 -48.15 -10.73
N THR A 39 -7.41 -48.70 -9.82
CA THR A 39 -8.87 -48.59 -9.83
C THR A 39 -9.37 -47.25 -9.31
N SER A 40 -10.08 -46.49 -10.15
CA SER A 40 -11.03 -45.48 -9.67
C SER A 40 -12.28 -45.41 -10.57
N SER A 41 -13.44 -45.70 -9.99
CA SER A 41 -14.74 -45.79 -10.67
C SER A 41 -15.38 -44.41 -10.83
N ARG A 42 -14.93 -43.63 -11.82
CA ARG A 42 -15.60 -42.37 -12.18
C ARG A 42 -16.92 -42.66 -12.93
N PRO A 43 -18.08 -42.17 -12.46
CA PRO A 43 -19.36 -42.47 -13.12
C PRO A 43 -19.43 -41.86 -14.52
N ARG A 44 -19.86 -42.66 -15.51
CA ARG A 44 -20.06 -42.19 -16.89
C ARG A 44 -21.19 -41.17 -16.93
N ARG A 45 -20.85 -39.89 -17.11
CA ARG A 45 -21.82 -38.79 -17.29
C ARG A 45 -22.60 -39.02 -18.59
N SER A 46 -23.82 -39.54 -18.50
CA SER A 46 -24.68 -39.77 -19.66
C SER A 46 -25.07 -38.42 -20.29
N LYS A 47 -24.60 -38.14 -21.50
CA LYS A 47 -25.10 -37.01 -22.32
C LYS A 47 -26.55 -37.32 -22.77
N LYS A 48 -27.53 -37.08 -21.91
CA LYS A 48 -28.95 -37.03 -22.32
C LYS A 48 -29.13 -35.83 -23.26
N ARG A 49 -29.62 -36.08 -24.47
CA ARG A 49 -29.98 -35.05 -25.44
C ARG A 49 -31.15 -34.23 -24.89
N PHE A 50 -30.96 -32.93 -24.66
CA PHE A 50 -32.06 -31.98 -24.52
C PHE A 50 -32.56 -31.61 -25.92
N ALA A 51 -33.47 -32.44 -26.45
CA ALA A 51 -34.25 -32.11 -27.64
C ALA A 51 -35.73 -32.02 -27.20
N ASN A 52 -36.41 -30.94 -27.59
CA ASN A 52 -37.82 -30.65 -27.32
C ASN A 52 -38.21 -30.45 -25.83
N MET A 53 -37.63 -29.43 -25.19
CA MET A 53 -38.30 -28.73 -24.06
C MET A 53 -38.76 -27.35 -24.55
N SER A 54 -39.95 -26.91 -24.13
CA SER A 54 -40.43 -25.54 -24.39
C SER A 54 -39.60 -24.53 -23.59
N LEU A 55 -39.56 -23.28 -24.07
CA LEU A 55 -38.79 -22.20 -23.43
C LEU A 55 -39.22 -22.00 -21.96
N GLU A 56 -40.52 -22.09 -21.68
CA GLU A 56 -41.08 -22.03 -20.32
C GLU A 56 -40.50 -23.09 -19.39
N LYS A 57 -40.46 -24.36 -19.83
CA LYS A 57 -39.89 -25.47 -19.03
C LYS A 57 -38.37 -25.39 -18.89
N LEU A 58 -37.69 -24.65 -19.77
CA LEU A 58 -36.26 -24.36 -19.60
C LEU A 58 -36.06 -23.27 -18.54
N MET A 59 -36.91 -22.25 -18.54
CA MET A 59 -36.87 -21.11 -17.61
C MET A 59 -37.29 -21.52 -16.18
N GLU A 60 -38.36 -22.30 -16.04
CA GLU A 60 -38.80 -22.93 -14.79
C GLU A 60 -37.67 -23.73 -14.14
N LYS A 61 -36.99 -24.56 -14.93
CA LYS A 61 -35.84 -25.35 -14.47
C LYS A 61 -34.60 -24.52 -14.13
N PHE A 62 -34.39 -23.38 -14.78
CA PHE A 62 -33.31 -22.46 -14.45
C PHE A 62 -33.58 -21.74 -13.12
N LEU A 63 -34.83 -21.35 -12.86
CA LEU A 63 -35.26 -20.78 -11.59
C LEU A 63 -35.13 -21.80 -10.45
N GLU A 64 -35.58 -23.04 -10.66
CA GLU A 64 -35.45 -24.15 -9.71
C GLU A 64 -33.97 -24.40 -9.34
N GLN A 65 -33.07 -24.47 -10.34
CA GLN A 65 -31.62 -24.59 -10.12
C GLN A 65 -31.00 -23.36 -9.43
N SER A 66 -31.56 -22.17 -9.62
CA SER A 66 -31.07 -20.95 -8.96
C SER A 66 -31.47 -20.93 -7.48
N MET A 67 -32.72 -21.30 -7.16
CA MET A 67 -33.17 -21.46 -5.78
C MET A 67 -32.37 -22.56 -5.05
N GLU A 68 -32.14 -23.72 -5.68
CA GLU A 68 -31.29 -24.77 -5.10
C GLU A 68 -29.85 -24.27 -4.85
N ALA A 69 -29.30 -23.39 -5.70
CA ALA A 69 -27.97 -22.84 -5.50
C ALA A 69 -27.91 -21.83 -4.33
N GLU A 70 -28.91 -20.95 -4.22
CA GLU A 70 -29.04 -20.00 -3.11
C GLU A 70 -29.23 -20.75 -1.77
N ASP A 71 -30.13 -21.73 -1.72
CA ASP A 71 -30.41 -22.47 -0.49
C ASP A 71 -29.20 -23.31 -0.02
N ASN A 72 -28.42 -23.87 -0.95
CA ASN A 72 -27.13 -24.49 -0.64
C ASN A 72 -26.07 -23.49 -0.16
N PHE A 73 -26.03 -22.28 -0.73
CA PHE A 73 -25.13 -21.21 -0.29
C PHE A 73 -25.41 -20.78 1.15
N TYR A 74 -26.68 -20.53 1.49
CA TYR A 74 -27.08 -20.15 2.86
C TYR A 74 -26.73 -21.23 3.89
N ARG A 75 -26.99 -22.51 3.59
CA ARG A 75 -26.62 -23.63 4.47
C ARG A 75 -25.11 -23.75 4.67
N LEU A 76 -24.30 -23.49 3.64
CA LEU A 76 -22.84 -23.54 3.74
C LEU A 76 -22.29 -22.40 4.58
N GLU A 77 -22.83 -21.19 4.44
CA GLU A 77 -22.42 -20.02 5.22
C GLU A 77 -22.89 -20.12 6.67
N GLU A 78 -24.07 -20.69 6.95
CA GLU A 78 -24.52 -21.00 8.31
C GLU A 78 -23.59 -22.01 9.01
N GLN A 79 -23.19 -23.09 8.32
CA GLN A 79 -22.19 -24.03 8.83
C GLN A 79 -20.83 -23.35 9.07
N ARG A 80 -20.43 -22.40 8.22
CA ARG A 80 -19.19 -21.64 8.39
C ARG A 80 -19.25 -20.75 9.62
N LEU A 81 -20.35 -20.03 9.82
CA LEU A 81 -20.58 -19.18 11.00
C LEU A 81 -20.56 -20.01 12.29
N GLN A 82 -21.27 -21.14 12.35
CA GLN A 82 -21.23 -22.05 13.50
C GLN A 82 -19.80 -22.56 13.78
N ALA A 83 -19.00 -22.84 12.74
CA ALA A 83 -17.60 -23.25 12.88
C ALA A 83 -16.62 -22.10 13.23
N GLU A 84 -17.01 -20.84 13.03
CA GLU A 84 -16.29 -19.68 13.55
C GLU A 84 -16.67 -19.39 15.01
N ASP A 85 -17.96 -19.40 15.34
CA ASP A 85 -18.47 -19.18 16.70
C ASP A 85 -17.89 -20.21 17.68
N LYS A 86 -17.91 -21.50 17.32
CA LYS A 86 -17.29 -22.56 18.12
C LYS A 86 -15.78 -22.33 18.33
N ARG A 87 -15.07 -21.78 17.34
CA ARG A 87 -13.64 -21.44 17.50
C ARG A 87 -13.43 -20.28 18.47
N ARG A 88 -14.29 -19.27 18.45
CA ARG A 88 -14.26 -18.17 19.42
C ARG A 88 -14.60 -18.65 20.83
N GLU A 89 -15.53 -19.59 20.99
CA GLU A 89 -15.81 -20.26 22.27
C GLU A 89 -14.60 -21.08 22.77
N GLU A 90 -13.96 -21.85 21.89
CA GLU A 90 -12.74 -22.61 22.22
C GLU A 90 -11.59 -21.67 22.63
N GLU A 91 -11.38 -20.56 21.92
CA GLU A 91 -10.37 -19.54 22.28
C GLU A 91 -10.70 -18.88 23.63
N HIS A 92 -11.93 -18.42 23.84
CA HIS A 92 -12.35 -17.81 25.09
C HIS A 92 -12.24 -18.77 26.30
N SER A 93 -12.53 -20.07 26.09
CA SER A 93 -12.33 -21.10 27.11
C SER A 93 -10.86 -21.27 27.52
N ARG A 94 -9.93 -21.14 26.57
CA ARG A 94 -8.48 -21.19 26.83
C ARG A 94 -7.99 -19.94 27.56
N GLU A 95 -8.50 -18.76 27.21
CA GLU A 95 -8.21 -17.51 27.94
C GLU A 95 -8.66 -17.60 29.40
N LEU A 96 -9.89 -18.05 29.65
CA LEU A 96 -10.43 -18.31 30.99
C LEU A 96 -9.57 -19.32 31.76
N GLN A 97 -9.14 -20.41 31.11
CA GLN A 97 -8.28 -21.43 31.74
C GLN A 97 -6.88 -20.88 32.08
N MET A 98 -6.29 -20.03 31.23
CA MET A 98 -5.03 -19.34 31.54
C MET A 98 -5.18 -18.35 32.71
N LEU A 99 -6.26 -17.57 32.74
CA LEU A 99 -6.56 -16.66 33.84
C LEU A 99 -6.75 -17.41 35.16
N GLN A 100 -7.40 -18.58 35.13
CA GLN A 100 -7.57 -19.44 36.30
C GLN A 100 -6.23 -20.03 36.79
N MET A 101 -5.35 -20.49 35.88
CA MET A 101 -3.98 -20.91 36.25
C MET A 101 -3.16 -19.76 36.86
N LEU A 102 -3.22 -18.56 36.27
CA LEU A 102 -2.56 -17.36 36.83
C LEU A 102 -3.09 -17.05 38.24
N GLY A 103 -4.41 -17.10 38.46
CA GLY A 103 -5.01 -16.93 39.78
C GLY A 103 -4.54 -17.97 40.81
N GLN A 104 -4.34 -19.23 40.39
CA GLN A 104 -3.77 -20.28 41.24
C GLN A 104 -2.29 -20.04 41.57
N ILE A 105 -1.50 -19.53 40.62
CA ILE A 105 -0.10 -19.14 40.86
C ILE A 105 -0.03 -17.98 41.86
N PHE A 106 -0.85 -16.95 41.71
CA PHE A 106 -0.86 -15.82 42.66
C PHE A 106 -1.37 -16.18 44.06
N THR A 107 -2.32 -17.12 44.18
CA THR A 107 -2.76 -17.62 45.50
C THR A 107 -1.74 -18.56 46.16
N GLY A 108 -0.98 -19.33 45.37
CA GLY A 108 0.11 -20.19 45.86
C GLY A 108 1.32 -19.44 46.46
N ILE A 109 1.45 -18.13 46.21
CA ILE A 109 2.55 -17.29 46.75
C ILE A 109 2.23 -16.78 48.17
N SER A 110 1.00 -16.95 48.66
CA SER A 110 0.56 -16.45 49.97
C SER A 110 0.58 -17.52 51.09
N THR A 111 1.77 -18.07 51.39
CA THR A 111 2.01 -18.85 52.62
C THR A 111 2.98 -18.10 53.53
N PRO A 112 2.57 -17.61 54.71
CA PRO A 112 3.48 -16.97 55.66
C PRO A 112 4.34 -18.03 56.36
N SER A 113 5.67 -17.86 56.29
CA SER A 113 6.63 -18.68 57.03
C SER A 113 6.62 -18.29 58.53
N PRO A 114 6.74 -19.23 59.48
CA PRO A 114 6.65 -18.93 60.90
C PRO A 114 7.89 -18.20 61.42
N ALA A 115 7.69 -17.08 62.13
CA ALA A 115 8.77 -16.35 62.79
C ALA A 115 9.17 -17.02 64.13
N PRO A 116 10.45 -16.89 64.58
CA PRO A 116 10.91 -17.54 65.81
C PRO A 116 10.37 -16.89 67.09
N GLN A 117 10.37 -17.66 68.17
CA GLN A 117 9.88 -17.27 69.49
C GLN A 117 10.72 -16.15 70.14
N ALA A 118 10.04 -15.24 70.84
CA ALA A 118 10.62 -14.39 71.88
C ALA A 118 9.69 -14.39 73.10
N THR A 119 10.22 -14.74 74.27
CA THR A 119 9.50 -14.84 75.56
C THR A 119 9.56 -13.54 76.39
N PRO A 120 8.68 -13.34 77.39
CA PRO A 120 8.18 -12.00 77.75
C PRO A 120 8.58 -11.46 79.13
N GLN A 121 8.53 -10.13 79.29
CA GLN A 121 8.34 -9.39 80.57
C GLN A 121 7.57 -8.05 80.33
N PRO A 122 6.94 -7.42 81.34
CA PRO A 122 5.64 -6.75 81.13
C PRO A 122 5.49 -5.26 81.56
N SER A 123 4.41 -4.64 81.05
CA SER A 123 3.51 -3.63 81.68
C SER A 123 4.05 -2.48 82.56
N CYS A 124 3.80 -1.20 82.18
CA CYS A 124 2.72 -0.34 82.77
C CYS A 124 2.80 1.19 82.47
N ILE A 125 1.65 1.76 82.05
CA ILE A 125 1.02 3.05 82.44
C ILE A 125 1.64 4.42 81.95
N PRO A 126 0.83 5.46 81.60
CA PRO A 126 1.29 6.71 80.95
C PRO A 126 1.15 8.02 81.79
N GLN A 127 1.87 9.09 81.40
CA GLN A 127 1.72 10.54 81.75
C GLN A 127 2.86 11.37 81.08
N THR A 128 2.83 12.67 80.73
CA THR A 128 1.77 13.68 80.41
C THR A 128 2.36 14.90 79.64
N ASN A 129 1.52 15.74 79.01
CA ASN A 129 1.83 17.11 78.51
C ASN A 129 1.78 18.17 79.67
N PRO A 130 2.20 19.47 79.56
CA PRO A 130 2.28 20.38 78.38
C PRO A 130 3.60 21.22 78.27
N THR A 131 3.87 22.16 77.33
CA THR A 131 3.29 23.54 77.16
C THR A 131 3.93 24.27 75.95
N VAL A 132 3.35 25.39 75.46
CA VAL A 132 3.62 26.07 74.16
C VAL A 132 3.66 27.62 74.34
N PRO A 133 4.64 28.40 73.80
CA PRO A 133 4.39 29.21 72.58
C PRO A 133 5.58 29.68 71.67
N LEU A 134 5.22 29.97 70.41
CA LEU A 134 5.68 30.97 69.40
C LEU A 134 6.94 31.86 69.59
N THR A 135 7.67 32.13 68.48
CA THR A 135 7.61 33.41 67.69
C THR A 135 8.46 33.38 66.38
N ARG A 136 8.49 34.49 65.60
CA ARG A 136 8.80 34.57 64.14
C ARG A 136 10.00 35.56 63.83
N PRO A 137 10.25 36.07 62.59
CA PRO A 137 11.60 36.23 61.99
C PRO A 137 12.17 37.67 62.08
N PRO A 138 13.26 38.05 61.35
CA PRO A 138 13.08 38.67 60.01
C PRO A 138 14.23 38.48 58.98
N CYS A 139 14.08 39.12 57.80
CA CYS A 139 14.99 39.14 56.64
C CYS A 139 15.93 40.39 56.62
N GLY A 140 17.04 40.34 55.88
CA GLY A 140 17.96 41.47 55.66
C GLY A 140 18.78 41.31 54.36
N ASN A 141 19.08 42.43 53.68
CA ASN A 141 19.52 42.50 52.27
C ASN A 141 20.72 43.47 52.10
N ARG A 142 21.62 43.30 51.10
CA ARG A 142 22.37 44.39 50.36
C ARG A 142 23.51 43.96 49.39
N ASN A 143 23.35 44.41 48.13
CA ASN A 143 24.29 45.19 47.27
C ASN A 143 25.52 44.61 46.49
N HIS A 144 25.60 45.16 45.26
CA HIS A 144 26.49 45.08 44.06
C HIS A 144 27.74 46.02 44.08
N PRO A 145 28.55 46.28 42.98
CA PRO A 145 28.95 45.56 41.75
C PRO A 145 30.53 45.59 41.44
N PRO A 146 31.13 45.98 40.27
CA PRO A 146 31.89 45.07 39.39
C PRO A 146 33.28 45.57 38.86
N ALA A 147 33.97 44.81 37.99
CA ALA A 147 35.02 45.34 37.08
C ALA A 147 35.29 44.46 35.82
N LEU A 148 35.72 45.12 34.72
CA LEU A 148 36.22 44.55 33.44
C LEU A 148 37.77 44.34 33.53
N THR A 149 38.55 43.81 32.57
CA THR A 149 38.74 44.19 31.15
C THR A 149 39.63 43.17 30.39
N GLU A 150 39.80 43.38 29.07
CA GLU A 150 40.45 42.52 28.05
C GLU A 150 42.00 42.50 28.09
N PHE A 151 42.65 41.56 27.36
CA PHE A 151 43.41 41.83 26.12
C PHE A 151 43.93 40.54 25.42
N ALA A 152 44.29 40.64 24.13
CA ALA A 152 44.45 39.51 23.21
C ALA A 152 45.91 39.16 22.81
N SER A 153 46.12 37.98 22.18
CA SER A 153 47.18 37.75 21.18
C SER A 153 46.90 36.53 20.28
N HIS A 154 47.49 36.50 19.08
CA HIS A 154 47.22 35.51 18.02
C HIS A 154 48.09 34.24 18.09
N SER A 155 47.55 33.11 17.61
CA SER A 155 48.27 32.20 16.68
C SER A 155 47.33 31.14 16.05
N GLN A 156 47.55 30.86 14.77
CA GLN A 156 47.07 29.67 14.05
C GLN A 156 48.23 28.65 14.04
N PRO A 157 47.97 27.33 14.08
CA PRO A 157 47.87 26.61 12.80
C PRO A 157 46.89 25.40 12.74
N ALA A 158 46.28 25.27 11.56
CA ALA A 158 45.99 24.05 10.80
C ALA A 158 45.72 22.68 11.51
N GLY A 159 44.45 22.23 11.41
CA GLY A 159 44.06 20.81 11.32
C GLY A 159 43.97 20.01 12.63
N PRO A 160 43.21 18.89 12.67
CA PRO A 160 42.60 18.19 11.54
C PRO A 160 41.11 18.49 11.33
N VAL A 161 40.62 18.24 10.12
CA VAL A 161 39.19 18.23 9.79
C VAL A 161 38.55 17.01 10.46
N ILE A 162 37.88 17.22 11.59
CA ILE A 162 36.91 16.25 12.09
C ILE A 162 35.66 16.39 11.22
N GLU A 163 35.56 15.52 10.23
CA GLU A 163 34.37 15.31 9.43
C GLU A 163 33.22 14.91 10.39
N ARG A 164 32.36 15.89 10.72
CA ARG A 164 31.22 15.63 11.61
C ARG A 164 30.24 14.72 10.86
N SER A 165 30.26 13.45 11.23
CA SER A 165 29.23 12.46 10.93
C SER A 165 27.86 13.11 11.15
N PHE A 166 27.04 13.18 10.10
CA PHE A 166 25.72 13.79 10.18
C PHE A 166 24.85 13.02 11.20
N SER A 167 24.47 13.69 12.28
CA SER A 167 23.45 13.20 13.20
C SER A 167 22.15 12.98 12.43
N LEU A 168 21.52 11.82 12.62
CA LEU A 168 20.30 11.42 11.92
C LEU A 168 19.09 12.26 12.41
N GLY A 169 18.95 13.46 11.85
CA GLY A 169 17.91 14.41 12.24
C GLY A 169 16.53 13.98 11.77
N THR A 170 15.65 13.60 12.70
CA THR A 170 14.21 13.46 12.42
C THR A 170 13.69 14.84 12.00
N THR A 171 13.37 14.98 10.72
CA THR A 171 12.97 16.26 10.13
C THR A 171 11.47 16.47 10.34
N ALA A 172 11.11 17.55 11.05
CA ALA A 172 9.73 17.82 11.46
C ALA A 172 8.81 18.13 10.27
N MET A 173 7.54 17.70 10.37
CA MET A 173 6.51 17.82 9.32
C MET A 173 6.41 19.22 8.69
N ASP A 174 6.41 20.27 9.52
CA ASP A 174 6.27 21.67 9.10
C ASP A 174 7.37 22.14 8.14
N SER A 175 8.54 21.48 8.16
CA SER A 175 9.66 21.81 7.27
C SER A 175 9.55 21.15 5.89
N VAL A 176 8.77 20.08 5.75
CA VAL A 176 8.65 19.29 4.50
C VAL A 176 7.46 19.72 3.66
N ILE A 177 6.31 20.07 4.26
CA ILE A 177 5.13 20.56 3.51
C ILE A 177 5.47 21.72 2.56
N PRO A 178 6.28 22.74 2.93
CA PRO A 178 6.71 23.79 2.00
C PRO A 178 7.56 23.30 0.83
N LEU A 179 8.25 22.15 0.95
CA LEU A 179 8.96 21.51 -0.17
C LEU A 179 7.96 20.83 -1.11
N VAL A 180 6.98 20.11 -0.58
CA VAL A 180 5.89 19.50 -1.38
C VAL A 180 5.15 20.58 -2.17
N ARG A 181 4.82 21.71 -1.55
CA ARG A 181 4.19 22.85 -2.24
C ARG A 181 4.98 23.38 -3.44
N LYS A 182 6.32 23.33 -3.38
CA LYS A 182 7.21 23.75 -4.47
C LYS A 182 7.32 22.74 -5.61
N THR A 183 7.01 21.46 -5.37
CA THR A 183 7.03 20.45 -6.44
C THR A 183 5.73 20.44 -7.24
N ILE A 184 4.61 20.85 -6.63
CA ILE A 184 3.29 20.88 -7.28
C ILE A 184 3.30 21.91 -8.43
N PRO A 185 2.91 21.51 -9.66
CA PRO A 185 2.83 22.43 -10.79
C PRO A 185 1.72 23.47 -10.60
N PRO A 186 1.94 24.75 -10.97
CA PRO A 186 0.87 25.72 -11.00
C PRO A 186 -0.13 25.39 -12.13
N LEU A 187 -1.41 25.53 -11.83
CA LEU A 187 -2.49 25.48 -12.83
C LEU A 187 -2.37 26.71 -13.74
N THR A 188 -2.16 26.49 -15.04
CA THR A 188 -2.01 27.59 -16.02
C THR A 188 -2.68 27.25 -17.35
N SER A 189 -3.26 28.24 -18.00
CA SER A 189 -3.87 28.10 -19.34
C SER A 189 -2.87 27.86 -20.48
N LYS A 190 -1.57 27.87 -20.19
CA LYS A 190 -0.49 27.65 -21.16
C LYS A 190 -0.18 26.16 -21.38
N LYS A 191 -0.65 25.28 -20.50
CA LYS A 191 -0.40 23.85 -20.58
C LYS A 191 -1.46 23.13 -21.40
N HIS A 192 -1.11 21.93 -21.87
CA HIS A 192 -1.98 21.05 -22.64
C HIS A 192 -2.14 19.71 -21.94
N LYS A 193 -3.29 19.06 -22.18
CA LYS A 193 -3.65 17.79 -21.54
C LYS A 193 -2.54 16.73 -21.65
N GLY A 194 -2.13 16.23 -20.49
CA GLY A 194 -1.10 15.21 -20.32
C GLY A 194 0.26 15.78 -19.90
N GLN A 195 0.41 17.09 -19.72
CA GLN A 195 1.66 17.69 -19.25
C GLN A 195 1.82 17.60 -17.73
N ASP A 196 0.73 17.63 -16.96
CA ASP A 196 0.75 17.61 -15.49
C ASP A 196 0.49 16.22 -14.89
N GLY A 197 0.24 15.19 -15.73
CA GLY A 197 0.33 13.80 -15.29
C GLY A 197 -0.27 12.79 -16.24
N ARG A 198 0.53 11.78 -16.61
CA ARG A 198 0.08 10.56 -17.30
C ARG A 198 0.49 9.36 -16.47
N ILE A 199 -0.40 8.90 -15.60
CA ILE A 199 -0.08 7.84 -14.62
C ILE A 199 -0.53 6.50 -15.17
N GLY A 200 0.33 5.48 -15.10
CA GLY A 200 -0.04 4.10 -15.42
C GLY A 200 -0.21 3.27 -14.15
N ILE A 201 -1.25 2.44 -14.09
CA ILE A 201 -1.52 1.50 -13.01
C ILE A 201 -1.47 0.09 -13.60
N ILE A 202 -0.54 -0.75 -13.15
CA ILE A 202 -0.42 -2.17 -13.51
C ILE A 202 -1.03 -3.00 -12.39
N GLY A 203 -2.17 -3.63 -12.67
CA GLY A 203 -2.92 -4.41 -11.70
C GLY A 203 -4.37 -4.61 -12.14
N GLY A 204 -5.18 -5.23 -11.29
CA GLY A 204 -6.54 -5.65 -11.64
C GLY A 204 -6.56 -7.02 -12.29
N CYS A 205 -6.89 -8.03 -11.48
CA CYS A 205 -7.21 -9.39 -11.87
C CYS A 205 -8.72 -9.67 -11.68
N GLN A 206 -9.14 -10.92 -11.92
CA GLN A 206 -10.53 -11.37 -11.86
C GLN A 206 -11.21 -11.04 -10.52
N GLU A 207 -10.48 -11.18 -9.41
CA GLU A 207 -10.99 -10.95 -8.05
C GLU A 207 -10.89 -9.48 -7.60
N TYR A 208 -9.85 -8.76 -8.02
CA TYR A 208 -9.47 -7.47 -7.42
C TYR A 208 -9.59 -6.29 -8.39
N THR A 209 -10.83 -5.95 -8.75
CA THR A 209 -11.16 -4.81 -9.63
C THR A 209 -11.19 -3.46 -8.92
N GLY A 210 -11.47 -3.42 -7.62
CA GLY A 210 -11.59 -2.17 -6.85
C GLY A 210 -10.26 -1.46 -6.57
N ALA A 211 -9.21 -2.21 -6.26
CA ALA A 211 -7.87 -1.68 -5.97
C ALA A 211 -7.26 -0.83 -7.13
N PRO A 212 -7.18 -1.32 -8.38
CA PRO A 212 -6.66 -0.51 -9.48
C PRO A 212 -7.55 0.70 -9.80
N PHE A 213 -8.87 0.60 -9.58
CA PHE A 213 -9.78 1.74 -9.68
C PHE A 213 -9.44 2.81 -8.64
N PHE A 214 -9.29 2.44 -7.37
CA PHE A 214 -8.98 3.37 -6.28
C PHE A 214 -7.63 4.08 -6.49
N ALA A 215 -6.60 3.36 -6.95
CA ALA A 215 -5.33 4.00 -7.34
C ALA A 215 -5.52 4.96 -8.52
N ALA A 216 -6.21 4.53 -9.58
CA ALA A 216 -6.35 5.30 -10.80
C ALA A 216 -7.22 6.57 -10.65
N ILE A 217 -8.33 6.49 -9.89
CA ILE A 217 -9.19 7.65 -9.64
C ILE A 217 -8.53 8.63 -8.67
N SER A 218 -7.74 8.16 -7.70
CA SER A 218 -7.00 9.04 -6.79
C SER A 218 -5.97 9.86 -7.53
N ALA A 219 -5.26 9.26 -8.49
CA ALA A 219 -4.35 10.00 -9.36
C ALA A 219 -5.05 11.16 -10.10
N LEU A 220 -6.23 10.94 -10.67
CA LEU A 220 -7.02 12.00 -11.30
C LEU A 220 -7.47 13.07 -10.28
N LYS A 221 -7.98 12.66 -9.12
CA LYS A 221 -8.47 13.60 -8.08
C LYS A 221 -7.37 14.44 -7.43
N VAL A 222 -6.12 13.95 -7.41
CA VAL A 222 -4.95 14.73 -6.97
C VAL A 222 -4.54 15.77 -8.01
N GLY A 223 -4.69 15.48 -9.30
CA GLY A 223 -4.40 16.43 -10.39
C GLY A 223 -3.69 15.86 -11.62
N ALA A 224 -3.63 14.54 -11.80
CA ALA A 224 -3.14 13.98 -13.07
C ALA A 224 -4.14 14.24 -14.21
N ASP A 225 -3.64 14.67 -15.37
CA ASP A 225 -4.45 14.89 -16.58
C ASP A 225 -5.06 13.60 -17.16
N LEU A 226 -4.37 12.47 -16.95
CA LEU A 226 -4.69 11.16 -17.50
C LEU A 226 -4.24 10.04 -16.56
N SER A 227 -5.12 9.04 -16.42
CA SER A 227 -4.89 7.84 -15.63
C SER A 227 -5.22 6.61 -16.47
N HIS A 228 -4.23 5.74 -16.64
CA HIS A 228 -4.28 4.54 -17.47
C HIS A 228 -4.24 3.30 -16.59
N VAL A 229 -5.20 2.40 -16.72
CA VAL A 229 -5.21 1.12 -16.01
C VAL A 229 -4.90 0.00 -17.00
N PHE A 230 -3.83 -0.75 -16.76
CA PHE A 230 -3.49 -1.95 -17.51
C PHE A 230 -3.81 -3.16 -16.64
N CYS A 231 -4.85 -3.88 -17.02
CA CYS A 231 -5.48 -4.94 -16.22
C CYS A 231 -5.77 -6.17 -17.08
N THR A 232 -6.20 -7.24 -16.42
CA THR A 232 -6.72 -8.43 -17.11
C THR A 232 -7.98 -8.09 -17.90
N LYS A 233 -8.27 -8.89 -18.91
CA LYS A 233 -9.41 -8.71 -19.80
C LYS A 233 -10.74 -8.74 -19.06
N ASP A 234 -10.87 -9.60 -18.05
CA ASP A 234 -12.11 -9.80 -17.30
C ASP A 234 -12.31 -8.72 -16.20
N ALA A 235 -11.23 -8.11 -15.70
CA ALA A 235 -11.32 -6.96 -14.78
C ALA A 235 -11.80 -5.69 -15.50
N ALA A 236 -11.45 -5.52 -16.78
CA ALA A 236 -11.63 -4.26 -17.49
C ALA A 236 -13.08 -3.75 -17.63
N PRO A 237 -14.11 -4.58 -17.93
CA PRO A 237 -15.50 -4.13 -17.98
C PRO A 237 -16.00 -3.56 -16.65
N VAL A 238 -15.57 -4.17 -15.54
CA VAL A 238 -15.93 -3.74 -14.18
C VAL A 238 -15.25 -2.42 -13.84
N ILE A 239 -13.94 -2.29 -14.08
CA ILE A 239 -13.22 -1.03 -13.80
C ILE A 239 -13.77 0.13 -14.66
N LYS A 240 -14.15 -0.14 -15.92
CA LYS A 240 -14.79 0.84 -16.82
C LYS A 240 -16.17 1.29 -16.35
N SER A 241 -16.92 0.45 -15.64
CA SER A 241 -18.25 0.82 -15.13
C SER A 241 -18.18 1.72 -13.90
N TYR A 242 -17.07 1.72 -13.16
CA TYR A 242 -16.86 2.58 -11.98
C TYR A 242 -16.59 4.05 -12.33
N SER A 243 -15.90 4.35 -13.43
CA SER A 243 -15.75 5.73 -13.93
C SER A 243 -15.43 5.79 -15.44
N PRO A 244 -16.11 6.65 -16.21
CA PRO A 244 -15.80 6.91 -17.61
C PRO A 244 -14.53 7.78 -17.80
N GLU A 245 -13.94 8.31 -16.73
CA GLU A 245 -12.74 9.15 -16.78
C GLU A 245 -11.44 8.33 -16.97
N LEU A 246 -11.48 7.03 -16.62
CA LEU A 246 -10.31 6.14 -16.63
C LEU A 246 -10.08 5.51 -18.01
N ILE A 247 -8.83 5.49 -18.47
CA ILE A 247 -8.45 4.82 -19.71
C ILE A 247 -7.99 3.39 -19.38
N VAL A 248 -8.91 2.43 -19.52
CA VAL A 248 -8.70 1.03 -19.09
C VAL A 248 -8.36 0.12 -20.28
N HIS A 249 -7.17 -0.48 -20.22
CA HIS A 249 -6.55 -1.35 -21.22
C HIS A 249 -6.62 -2.83 -20.78
N PRO A 250 -7.44 -3.67 -21.44
CA PRO A 250 -7.57 -5.11 -21.17
C PRO A 250 -6.46 -5.90 -21.87
N VAL A 251 -5.24 -5.89 -21.31
CA VAL A 251 -4.04 -6.43 -21.99
C VAL A 251 -3.09 -7.21 -21.08
N LEU A 252 -3.21 -7.15 -19.74
CA LEU A 252 -2.19 -7.64 -18.82
C LEU A 252 -2.04 -9.17 -18.80
N ASP A 253 -3.11 -9.88 -19.17
CA ASP A 253 -3.23 -11.33 -19.34
C ASP A 253 -3.04 -11.80 -20.81
N GLY A 254 -2.73 -10.88 -21.72
CA GLY A 254 -2.48 -11.20 -23.12
C GLY A 254 -1.14 -11.91 -23.36
N PRO A 255 -1.01 -12.73 -24.44
CA PRO A 255 0.25 -13.39 -24.77
C PRO A 255 1.38 -12.41 -25.13
N ASN A 256 1.04 -11.19 -25.56
CA ASN A 256 1.95 -10.09 -25.87
C ASN A 256 1.73 -8.89 -24.92
N ALA A 257 1.34 -9.15 -23.66
CA ALA A 257 0.96 -8.12 -22.70
C ALA A 257 2.05 -7.05 -22.53
N VAL A 258 3.30 -7.48 -22.41
CA VAL A 258 4.47 -6.61 -22.24
C VAL A 258 4.62 -5.68 -23.44
N GLU A 259 4.57 -6.23 -24.66
CA GLU A 259 4.78 -5.49 -25.90
C GLU A 259 3.67 -4.47 -26.15
N GLU A 260 2.41 -4.80 -25.79
CA GLU A 260 1.30 -3.85 -25.86
C GLU A 260 1.45 -2.71 -24.83
N ILE A 261 1.86 -3.02 -23.60
CA ILE A 261 2.07 -2.03 -22.53
C ILE A 261 3.31 -1.17 -22.81
N GLU A 262 4.37 -1.73 -23.39
CA GLU A 262 5.61 -1.03 -23.74
C GLU A 262 5.36 0.15 -24.69
N LYS A 263 4.40 0.03 -25.61
CA LYS A 263 3.98 1.12 -26.52
C LYS A 263 3.46 2.36 -25.77
N TRP A 264 2.98 2.19 -24.54
CA TRP A 264 2.48 3.26 -23.68
C TRP A 264 3.55 3.85 -22.77
N LEU A 265 4.55 3.09 -22.35
CA LEU A 265 5.60 3.55 -21.42
C LEU A 265 6.24 4.90 -21.80
N PRO A 266 6.59 5.20 -23.08
CA PRO A 266 7.12 6.52 -23.47
C PRO A 266 6.20 7.71 -23.19
N ARG A 267 4.92 7.48 -22.93
CA ARG A 267 3.91 8.51 -22.63
C ARG A 267 3.65 8.65 -21.13
N LEU A 268 4.01 7.66 -20.32
CA LEU A 268 3.74 7.66 -18.89
C LEU A 268 4.79 8.47 -18.12
N HIS A 269 4.35 9.22 -17.13
CA HIS A 269 5.20 10.04 -16.26
C HIS A 269 5.56 9.35 -14.94
N SER A 270 4.78 8.35 -14.54
CA SER A 270 5.07 7.41 -13.47
C SER A 270 4.22 6.15 -13.64
N LEU A 271 4.62 5.09 -12.94
CA LEU A 271 3.96 3.80 -12.93
C LEU A 271 3.65 3.38 -11.49
N VAL A 272 2.45 2.87 -11.23
CA VAL A 272 2.05 2.21 -9.99
C VAL A 272 1.85 0.74 -10.29
N VAL A 273 2.49 -0.17 -9.57
CA VAL A 273 2.43 -1.61 -9.82
C VAL A 273 2.00 -2.36 -8.57
N GLY A 274 0.97 -3.21 -8.71
CA GLY A 274 0.51 -4.10 -7.65
C GLY A 274 -0.94 -3.96 -7.16
N PRO A 275 -1.63 -2.79 -7.24
CA PRO A 275 -3.04 -2.65 -6.84
C PRO A 275 -3.95 -3.68 -7.52
N GLY A 276 -4.37 -4.69 -6.75
CA GLY A 276 -5.18 -5.81 -7.26
C GLY A 276 -4.51 -6.66 -8.34
N LEU A 277 -3.18 -6.69 -8.45
CA LEU A 277 -2.46 -7.47 -9.45
C LEU A 277 -2.70 -8.99 -9.33
N GLY A 278 -2.94 -9.48 -8.12
CA GLY A 278 -3.01 -10.91 -7.85
C GLY A 278 -1.62 -11.57 -7.84
N ARG A 279 -1.60 -12.90 -7.72
CA ARG A 279 -0.36 -13.69 -7.52
C ARG A 279 -0.16 -14.80 -8.54
N GLU A 280 -0.87 -14.74 -9.66
CA GLU A 280 -0.69 -15.67 -10.76
C GLU A 280 0.71 -15.48 -11.39
N GLU A 281 1.40 -16.60 -11.64
CA GLU A 281 2.76 -16.64 -12.20
C GLU A 281 2.91 -15.78 -13.47
N MET A 282 1.92 -15.84 -14.37
CA MET A 282 1.88 -15.07 -15.61
C MET A 282 1.81 -13.55 -15.35
N LEU A 283 0.88 -13.11 -14.48
CA LEU A 283 0.70 -11.69 -14.19
C LEU A 283 1.91 -11.10 -13.46
N LEU A 284 2.50 -11.86 -12.54
CA LEU A 284 3.75 -11.48 -11.85
C LEU A 284 4.93 -11.39 -12.85
N LYS A 285 5.06 -12.33 -13.78
CA LYS A 285 6.08 -12.29 -14.85
C LYS A 285 5.89 -11.08 -15.77
N ASN A 286 4.66 -10.79 -16.18
CA ASN A 286 4.37 -9.63 -17.03
C ASN A 286 4.68 -8.33 -16.28
N ALA A 287 4.27 -8.21 -15.01
CA ALA A 287 4.59 -7.06 -14.16
C ALA A 287 6.11 -6.85 -13.96
N LYS A 288 6.88 -7.94 -13.78
CA LYS A 288 8.35 -7.89 -13.70
C LYS A 288 8.97 -7.24 -14.94
N GLU A 289 8.67 -7.77 -16.13
CA GLU A 289 9.23 -7.26 -17.39
C GLU A 289 8.79 -5.81 -17.64
N ILE A 290 7.55 -5.43 -17.30
CA ILE A 290 7.08 -4.03 -17.38
C ILE A 290 7.88 -3.11 -16.45
N ILE A 291 8.19 -3.54 -15.22
CA ILE A 291 9.06 -2.79 -14.29
C ILE A 291 10.44 -2.62 -14.91
N GLU A 292 11.03 -3.67 -15.48
CA GLU A 292 12.35 -3.62 -16.11
C GLU A 292 12.39 -2.67 -17.33
N ARG A 293 11.40 -2.74 -18.23
CA ARG A 293 11.27 -1.77 -19.34
C ARG A 293 11.02 -0.33 -18.88
N SER A 294 10.36 -0.15 -17.74
CA SER A 294 10.14 1.17 -17.13
C SER A 294 11.42 1.75 -16.50
N LYS A 295 12.23 0.90 -15.86
CA LYS A 295 13.56 1.26 -15.33
C LYS A 295 14.49 1.78 -16.43
N LEU A 296 14.54 1.09 -17.57
CA LEU A 296 15.34 1.50 -18.75
C LEU A 296 14.94 2.88 -19.30
N ARG A 297 13.70 3.31 -19.09
CA ARG A 297 13.17 4.62 -19.51
C ARG A 297 13.27 5.69 -18.43
N GLY A 298 13.78 5.35 -17.24
CA GLY A 298 13.85 6.27 -16.11
C GLY A 298 12.48 6.66 -15.53
N ILE A 299 11.41 5.91 -15.77
CA ILE A 299 10.07 6.23 -15.25
C ILE A 299 10.03 5.99 -13.73
N PRO A 300 9.55 6.91 -12.88
CA PRO A 300 9.29 6.64 -11.47
C PRO A 300 8.33 5.48 -11.26
N ILE A 301 8.65 4.54 -10.37
CA ILE A 301 7.86 3.32 -10.15
C ILE A 301 7.47 3.21 -8.68
N ILE A 302 6.17 3.22 -8.41
CA ILE A 302 5.58 2.98 -7.09
C ILE A 302 5.18 1.51 -7.05
N ILE A 303 5.66 0.77 -6.05
CA ILE A 303 5.32 -0.63 -5.81
C ILE A 303 4.46 -0.70 -4.54
N ASP A 304 3.29 -1.32 -4.64
CA ASP A 304 2.33 -1.52 -3.54
C ASP A 304 1.75 -2.95 -3.59
N ALA A 305 1.09 -3.40 -2.52
CA ALA A 305 0.34 -4.66 -2.45
C ALA A 305 1.06 -5.88 -3.08
N ASP A 306 0.47 -6.54 -4.09
CA ASP A 306 1.06 -7.73 -4.74
C ASP A 306 2.28 -7.39 -5.64
N GLY A 307 2.52 -6.12 -5.96
CA GLY A 307 3.80 -5.68 -6.50
C GLY A 307 4.94 -5.86 -5.49
N LEU A 308 4.67 -5.65 -4.20
CA LEU A 308 5.64 -5.91 -3.12
C LEU A 308 5.83 -7.42 -2.90
N TRP A 309 4.82 -8.25 -3.20
CA TRP A 309 4.96 -9.70 -3.23
C TRP A 309 5.92 -10.17 -4.34
N LEU A 310 5.87 -9.56 -5.52
CA LEU A 310 6.87 -9.78 -6.58
C LEU A 310 8.27 -9.38 -6.09
N VAL A 311 8.43 -8.19 -5.50
CA VAL A 311 9.73 -7.73 -4.98
C VAL A 311 10.26 -8.62 -3.85
N ALA A 312 9.40 -9.17 -2.98
CA ALA A 312 9.82 -10.11 -1.95
C ALA A 312 10.27 -11.47 -2.50
N LYS A 313 9.77 -11.89 -3.67
CA LYS A 313 10.27 -13.08 -4.39
C LYS A 313 11.57 -12.81 -5.16
N GLU A 314 11.67 -11.65 -5.79
CA GLU A 314 12.81 -11.28 -6.65
C GLU A 314 13.18 -9.79 -6.48
N PRO A 315 13.97 -9.44 -5.44
CA PRO A 315 14.28 -8.05 -5.11
C PRO A 315 15.00 -7.29 -6.23
N SER A 316 15.82 -7.99 -7.01
CA SER A 316 16.58 -7.48 -8.17
C SER A 316 15.71 -6.77 -9.22
N VAL A 317 14.41 -7.08 -9.29
CA VAL A 317 13.45 -6.42 -10.19
C VAL A 317 13.46 -4.90 -10.01
N ILE A 318 13.68 -4.39 -8.79
CA ILE A 318 13.65 -2.95 -8.48
C ILE A 318 14.87 -2.46 -7.68
N GLN A 319 15.65 -3.34 -7.05
CA GLN A 319 16.83 -3.00 -6.26
C GLN A 319 17.78 -2.01 -6.96
N GLY A 320 18.27 -1.01 -6.21
CA GLY A 320 19.18 0.02 -6.70
C GLY A 320 18.56 1.10 -7.60
N TYR A 321 17.29 0.96 -8.02
CA TYR A 321 16.66 1.92 -8.91
C TYR A 321 16.17 3.17 -8.17
N GLN A 322 16.96 4.25 -8.17
CA GLN A 322 16.73 5.45 -7.34
C GLN A 322 15.36 6.16 -7.52
N ARG A 323 14.60 5.87 -8.59
CA ARG A 323 13.24 6.39 -8.82
C ARG A 323 12.13 5.39 -8.44
N GLY A 324 12.49 4.30 -7.77
CA GLY A 324 11.57 3.32 -7.19
C GLY A 324 11.13 3.72 -5.78
N ILE A 325 9.85 3.52 -5.48
CA ILE A 325 9.26 3.78 -4.16
C ILE A 325 8.44 2.58 -3.73
N LEU A 326 8.74 2.01 -2.56
CA LEU A 326 8.03 0.86 -2.00
C LEU A 326 7.09 1.34 -0.89
N THR A 327 5.85 0.86 -0.88
CA THR A 327 4.82 1.32 0.07
C THR A 327 4.28 0.23 1.02
N PRO A 328 5.10 -0.60 1.68
CA PRO A 328 4.60 -1.74 2.45
C PRO A 328 3.82 -1.36 3.71
N ASN A 329 2.76 -2.13 4.00
CA ASN A 329 2.24 -2.28 5.36
C ASN A 329 3.17 -3.18 6.19
N PHE A 330 2.95 -3.27 7.51
CA PHE A 330 3.78 -4.08 8.40
C PHE A 330 4.03 -5.52 7.91
N MET A 331 3.00 -6.24 7.44
CA MET A 331 3.14 -7.62 6.96
C MET A 331 3.84 -7.73 5.60
N GLU A 332 3.73 -6.72 4.74
CA GLU A 332 4.52 -6.60 3.50
C GLU A 332 5.98 -6.28 3.81
N PHE A 333 6.22 -5.42 4.79
CA PHE A 333 7.55 -5.01 5.24
C PHE A 333 8.30 -6.16 5.90
N THR A 334 7.69 -6.92 6.80
CA THR A 334 8.28 -8.13 7.40
C THR A 334 8.77 -9.11 6.31
N ARG A 335 7.90 -9.42 5.33
CA ARG A 335 8.25 -10.31 4.21
C ARG A 335 9.41 -9.77 3.36
N LEU A 336 9.46 -8.46 3.10
CA LEU A 336 10.56 -7.83 2.36
C LEU A 336 11.87 -7.83 3.17
N TYR A 337 11.79 -7.55 4.48
CA TYR A 337 12.95 -7.56 5.37
C TYR A 337 13.56 -8.97 5.45
N GLU A 338 12.75 -9.98 5.73
CA GLU A 338 13.17 -11.38 5.83
C GLU A 338 13.73 -11.91 4.49
N ALA A 339 13.12 -11.53 3.36
CA ALA A 339 13.63 -11.88 2.03
C ALA A 339 14.99 -11.26 1.72
N MET A 340 15.27 -10.04 2.21
CA MET A 340 16.51 -9.30 1.94
C MET A 340 17.65 -9.58 2.91
N HIS A 341 17.34 -9.77 4.19
CA HIS A 341 18.33 -9.96 5.25
C HIS A 341 18.54 -11.44 5.64
N HIS A 342 17.62 -12.33 5.23
CA HIS A 342 17.61 -13.75 5.60
C HIS A 342 17.55 -13.99 7.12
N GLU A 343 17.03 -13.01 7.88
CA GLU A 343 16.84 -13.02 9.32
C GLU A 343 15.42 -12.52 9.66
N PRO A 344 14.81 -12.94 10.79
CA PRO A 344 13.54 -12.40 11.25
C PRO A 344 13.61 -10.89 11.50
N LEU A 345 12.51 -10.18 11.23
CA LEU A 345 12.42 -8.74 11.51
C LEU A 345 12.51 -8.44 13.03
N ASP A 346 13.46 -7.58 13.42
CA ASP A 346 13.42 -6.90 14.71
C ASP A 346 12.29 -5.85 14.73
N SER A 347 11.27 -6.11 15.54
CA SER A 347 10.10 -5.24 15.72
C SER A 347 10.26 -4.20 16.85
N THR A 348 11.42 -4.13 17.50
CA THR A 348 11.66 -3.15 18.58
C THR A 348 11.94 -1.74 18.06
N ASP A 349 12.58 -1.60 16.90
CA ASP A 349 12.87 -0.32 16.25
C ASP A 349 12.54 -0.34 14.75
N HIS A 350 11.27 -0.06 14.44
CA HIS A 350 10.81 0.05 13.04
C HIS A 350 11.54 1.12 12.23
N LYS A 351 12.08 2.18 12.85
CA LYS A 351 12.80 3.25 12.14
C LYS A 351 14.15 2.75 11.65
N ARG A 352 14.88 2.07 12.52
CA ARG A 352 16.14 1.39 12.17
C ARG A 352 15.93 0.28 11.14
N SER A 353 14.96 -0.61 11.34
CA SER A 353 14.68 -1.72 10.40
C SER A 353 14.26 -1.19 9.01
N ALA A 354 13.47 -0.12 8.95
CA ALA A 354 13.12 0.55 7.68
C ALA A 354 14.34 1.15 6.97
N GLN A 355 15.24 1.77 7.72
CA GLN A 355 16.50 2.31 7.17
C GLN A 355 17.41 1.19 6.65
N GLN A 356 17.55 0.10 7.39
CA GLN A 356 18.34 -1.08 6.99
C GLN A 356 17.82 -1.69 5.69
N LEU A 357 16.51 -1.94 5.59
CA LEU A 357 15.89 -2.48 4.36
C LEU A 357 16.10 -1.53 3.18
N SER A 358 15.93 -0.21 3.37
CA SER A 358 16.16 0.77 2.31
C SER A 358 17.61 0.74 1.80
N ILE A 359 18.60 0.62 2.69
CA ILE A 359 20.02 0.48 2.34
C ILE A 359 20.26 -0.83 1.58
N ALA A 360 19.77 -1.97 2.10
CA ALA A 360 19.91 -3.28 1.46
C ALA A 360 19.26 -3.33 0.06
N MET A 361 18.14 -2.62 -0.11
CA MET A 361 17.46 -2.42 -1.39
C MET A 361 18.15 -1.40 -2.33
N GLY A 362 19.34 -0.89 -1.95
CA GLY A 362 20.13 0.03 -2.76
C GLY A 362 19.66 1.49 -2.70
N HIS A 363 19.31 1.96 -1.51
CA HIS A 363 18.76 3.31 -1.25
C HIS A 363 17.40 3.57 -1.93
N LEU A 364 16.57 2.53 -2.08
CA LEU A 364 15.18 2.71 -2.51
C LEU A 364 14.38 3.47 -1.46
N THR A 365 13.49 4.36 -1.90
CA THR A 365 12.58 5.04 -0.97
C THR A 365 11.54 4.06 -0.45
N LEU A 366 11.44 3.95 0.86
CA LEU A 366 10.53 3.07 1.59
C LEU A 366 9.51 3.92 2.35
N VAL A 367 8.23 3.57 2.24
CA VAL A 367 7.11 4.14 2.99
C VAL A 367 6.48 3.02 3.80
N LEU A 368 6.96 2.83 5.04
CA LEU A 368 6.42 1.85 5.98
C LEU A 368 5.13 2.42 6.57
N LYS A 369 3.98 1.90 6.10
CA LYS A 369 2.63 2.33 6.48
C LYS A 369 2.32 1.88 7.92
N GLY A 370 1.97 2.81 8.81
CA GLY A 370 1.90 2.55 10.26
C GLY A 370 0.85 3.37 11.02
N GLU A 371 1.04 3.49 12.33
CA GLU A 371 0.37 4.53 13.14
C GLU A 371 0.97 5.90 12.82
N GLU A 372 2.30 6.00 12.80
CA GLU A 372 3.03 7.01 12.04
C GLU A 372 3.59 6.34 10.79
N ASP A 373 3.59 7.02 9.64
CA ASP A 373 4.23 6.49 8.44
C ASP A 373 5.73 6.85 8.46
N ILE A 374 6.60 5.85 8.43
CA ILE A 374 8.06 6.02 8.41
C ILE A 374 8.52 6.05 6.94
N ILE A 375 9.22 7.11 6.55
CA ILE A 375 9.61 7.37 5.16
C ILE A 375 11.13 7.57 5.08
N THR A 376 11.85 6.71 4.35
CA THR A 376 13.33 6.76 4.31
C THR A 376 13.91 6.31 2.96
N ASP A 377 15.06 6.89 2.58
CA ASP A 377 15.91 6.46 1.47
C ASP A 377 17.26 5.86 1.97
N GLY A 378 17.27 5.44 3.24
CA GLY A 378 18.44 4.88 3.91
C GLY A 378 19.41 5.95 4.42
N LYS A 379 19.36 7.17 3.89
CA LYS A 379 20.21 8.30 4.28
C LYS A 379 19.46 9.31 5.14
N ASN A 380 18.25 9.67 4.70
CA ASN A 380 17.35 10.59 5.38
C ASN A 380 16.14 9.80 5.91
N MET A 381 15.49 10.32 6.94
CA MET A 381 14.27 9.73 7.49
C MET A 381 13.29 10.82 7.90
N LEU A 382 12.06 10.68 7.42
CA LEU A 382 10.90 11.49 7.75
C LEU A 382 9.89 10.61 8.50
N THR A 383 9.01 11.25 9.26
CA THR A 383 7.89 10.58 9.92
C THR A 383 6.64 11.42 9.68
N CYS A 384 5.62 10.83 9.04
CA CYS A 384 4.33 11.49 8.85
C CYS A 384 3.40 11.12 10.01
N ASN A 385 3.28 12.04 10.96
CA ASN A 385 2.43 11.95 12.14
C ASN A 385 1.15 12.79 12.04
N GLN A 386 0.83 13.29 10.84
CA GLN A 386 -0.47 13.89 10.50
C GLN A 386 -1.60 13.04 11.07
N GLU A 387 -2.54 13.61 11.82
CA GLU A 387 -3.62 12.80 12.41
C GLU A 387 -4.51 12.15 11.33
N GLY A 388 -4.90 10.89 11.56
CA GLY A 388 -5.71 10.06 10.66
C GLY A 388 -7.03 9.66 11.30
N SER A 389 -7.33 8.36 11.33
CA SER A 389 -8.43 7.80 12.12
C SER A 389 -8.16 6.36 12.54
N GLY A 390 -8.92 5.88 13.53
CA GLY A 390 -8.95 4.45 13.89
C GLY A 390 -9.66 3.54 12.88
N ARG A 391 -10.21 4.08 11.77
CA ARG A 391 -10.98 3.32 10.78
C ARG A 391 -10.11 2.94 9.58
N ARG A 392 -9.65 1.70 9.59
CA ARG A 392 -8.95 1.03 8.48
C ARG A 392 -9.96 0.55 7.45
N CYS A 393 -10.09 1.23 6.31
CA CYS A 393 -10.92 0.78 5.18
C CYS A 393 -10.05 0.10 4.11
N GLY A 394 -10.54 -1.00 3.53
CA GLY A 394 -9.87 -1.67 2.41
C GLY A 394 -9.94 -0.78 1.18
N GLY A 395 -8.77 -0.41 0.65
CA GLY A 395 -8.63 0.59 -0.42
C GLY A 395 -7.78 1.82 -0.04
N GLN A 396 -7.50 2.04 1.24
CA GLN A 396 -6.69 3.19 1.70
C GLN A 396 -5.24 3.17 1.16
N GLY A 397 -4.66 1.98 0.97
CA GLY A 397 -3.33 1.81 0.35
C GLY A 397 -3.32 2.23 -1.12
N ASP A 398 -4.37 1.86 -1.87
CA ASP A 398 -4.50 2.20 -3.29
C ASP A 398 -4.63 3.72 -3.48
N LEU A 399 -5.35 4.43 -2.60
CA LEU A 399 -5.38 5.89 -2.56
C LEU A 399 -3.99 6.50 -2.40
N LEU A 400 -3.16 5.94 -1.50
CA LEU A 400 -1.79 6.39 -1.28
C LEU A 400 -0.93 6.14 -2.53
N SER A 401 -0.91 4.92 -3.07
CA SER A 401 -0.04 4.57 -4.20
C SER A 401 -0.45 5.29 -5.49
N GLY A 402 -1.75 5.47 -5.74
CA GLY A 402 -2.28 6.32 -6.82
C GLY A 402 -1.86 7.79 -6.69
N SER A 403 -2.04 8.39 -5.50
CA SER A 403 -1.62 9.77 -5.21
C SER A 403 -0.10 9.95 -5.35
N LEU A 404 0.67 8.97 -4.86
CA LEU A 404 2.12 8.97 -4.90
C LEU A 404 2.66 8.88 -6.34
N GLY A 405 1.95 8.21 -7.25
CA GLY A 405 2.24 8.26 -8.68
C GLY A 405 2.29 9.71 -9.22
N VAL A 406 1.34 10.55 -8.80
CA VAL A 406 1.28 11.97 -9.21
C VAL A 406 2.37 12.79 -8.54
N PHE A 407 2.49 12.70 -7.21
CA PHE A 407 3.52 13.43 -6.46
C PHE A 407 4.95 13.06 -6.90
N ALA A 408 5.22 11.81 -7.25
CA ALA A 408 6.52 11.37 -7.75
C ALA A 408 6.84 12.03 -9.11
N HIS A 409 5.88 12.07 -10.04
CA HIS A 409 6.05 12.79 -11.30
C HIS A 409 6.36 14.26 -11.04
N TRP A 410 5.56 14.95 -10.23
CA TRP A 410 5.74 16.37 -9.93
C TRP A 410 7.09 16.66 -9.26
N ALA A 411 7.48 15.88 -8.26
CA ALA A 411 8.77 16.03 -7.58
C ALA A 411 9.95 15.82 -8.53
N PHE A 412 9.93 14.78 -9.37
CA PHE A 412 11.00 14.53 -10.35
C PHE A 412 10.99 15.49 -11.56
N SER A 413 9.88 16.19 -11.83
CA SER A 413 9.79 17.21 -12.88
C SER A 413 10.01 18.63 -12.35
N SER A 414 10.10 18.82 -11.03
CA SER A 414 10.37 20.12 -10.40
C SER A 414 11.85 20.52 -10.51
N PRO A 415 12.17 21.83 -10.41
CA PRO A 415 13.55 22.31 -10.38
C PRO A 415 14.37 21.67 -9.23
N PRO A 416 15.68 21.40 -9.39
CA PRO A 416 16.50 20.72 -8.37
C PRO A 416 16.51 21.41 -6.99
N ASP A 417 16.32 22.73 -6.96
CA ASP A 417 16.23 23.57 -5.77
C ASP A 417 14.87 23.51 -5.06
N ALA A 418 13.80 23.01 -5.71
CA ALA A 418 12.47 22.88 -5.12
C ALA A 418 12.47 21.96 -3.88
N ALA A 419 13.20 20.85 -3.96
CA ALA A 419 13.38 19.89 -2.87
C ALA A 419 14.52 20.27 -1.88
N LYS A 420 15.23 21.39 -2.10
CA LYS A 420 16.40 21.84 -1.31
C LYS A 420 17.46 20.74 -1.06
N GLY A 421 17.72 19.89 -2.06
CA GLY A 421 18.69 18.78 -1.95
C GLY A 421 18.17 17.51 -1.27
N MET A 422 16.91 17.50 -0.78
CA MET A 422 16.23 16.26 -0.39
C MET A 422 15.90 15.40 -1.62
N ASN A 423 15.94 14.09 -1.47
CA ASN A 423 15.52 13.15 -2.50
C ASN A 423 14.05 13.42 -2.93
N PRO A 424 13.75 13.65 -4.24
CA PRO A 424 12.39 13.91 -4.71
C PRO A 424 11.38 12.84 -4.31
N SER A 425 11.79 11.57 -4.23
CA SER A 425 10.94 10.46 -3.78
C SER A 425 10.48 10.62 -2.32
N LEU A 426 11.31 11.17 -1.42
CA LEU A 426 10.93 11.45 -0.03
C LEU A 426 9.88 12.56 0.05
N VAL A 427 10.09 13.65 -0.70
CA VAL A 427 9.14 14.77 -0.76
C VAL A 427 7.80 14.29 -1.33
N ALA A 428 7.83 13.48 -2.39
CA ALA A 428 6.64 12.89 -2.98
C ALA A 428 5.89 11.95 -2.02
N ALA A 429 6.62 11.05 -1.36
CA ALA A 429 6.09 10.14 -0.36
C ALA A 429 5.44 10.90 0.81
N PHE A 430 6.11 11.94 1.32
CA PHE A 430 5.58 12.76 2.41
C PHE A 430 4.30 13.52 2.03
N GLY A 431 4.24 14.03 0.79
CA GLY A 431 3.02 14.66 0.26
C GLY A 431 1.85 13.68 0.18
N ALA A 432 2.08 12.50 -0.40
CA ALA A 432 1.05 11.49 -0.61
C ALA A 432 0.54 10.85 0.70
N THR A 433 1.41 10.59 1.67
CA THR A 433 1.00 10.10 3.00
C THR A 433 0.22 11.16 3.76
N SER A 434 0.73 12.40 3.84
CA SER A 434 0.04 13.52 4.48
C SER A 434 -1.37 13.72 3.91
N LEU A 435 -1.50 13.68 2.57
CA LEU A 435 -2.79 13.77 1.89
C LEU A 435 -3.71 12.61 2.27
N THR A 436 -3.27 11.36 2.11
CA THR A 436 -4.09 10.17 2.37
C THR A 436 -4.58 10.13 3.83
N ARG A 437 -3.71 10.51 4.77
CA ARG A 437 -4.01 10.63 6.20
C ARG A 437 -5.04 11.73 6.48
N GLN A 438 -4.89 12.91 5.87
CA GLN A 438 -5.84 14.02 6.00
C GLN A 438 -7.20 13.75 5.31
N CYS A 439 -7.25 12.95 4.24
CA CYS A 439 -8.49 12.42 3.66
C CYS A 439 -9.18 11.45 4.63
N ASN A 440 -8.44 10.49 5.19
CA ASN A 440 -8.97 9.51 6.14
C ASN A 440 -9.56 10.18 7.38
N ARG A 441 -8.87 11.18 7.94
CA ARG A 441 -9.36 11.99 9.07
C ARG A 441 -10.67 12.71 8.76
N GLN A 442 -10.77 13.38 7.60
CA GLN A 442 -11.98 14.13 7.22
C GLN A 442 -13.17 13.21 6.96
N ALA A 443 -12.95 12.12 6.22
CA ALA A 443 -14.00 11.14 5.96
C ALA A 443 -14.47 10.49 7.27
N PHE A 444 -13.56 10.17 8.18
CA PHE A 444 -13.90 9.66 9.51
C PHE A 444 -14.68 10.66 10.36
N HIS A 445 -14.37 11.95 10.31
CA HIS A 445 -15.17 12.96 11.01
C HIS A 445 -16.62 13.04 10.48
N LYS A 446 -16.86 12.71 9.20
CA LYS A 446 -18.19 12.72 8.59
C LYS A 446 -18.96 11.40 8.77
N HIS A 447 -18.27 10.27 8.69
CA HIS A 447 -18.89 8.94 8.59
C HIS A 447 -18.52 7.99 9.75
N SER A 448 -17.54 8.33 10.58
CA SER A 448 -17.11 7.55 11.75
C SER A 448 -16.92 6.06 11.43
N ARG A 449 -17.69 5.15 12.04
CA ARG A 449 -17.57 3.70 11.81
C ARG A 449 -17.86 3.30 10.36
N SER A 450 -18.80 3.97 9.68
CA SER A 450 -19.21 3.61 8.31
C SER A 450 -18.24 4.08 7.23
N THR A 451 -17.20 4.85 7.56
CA THR A 451 -16.22 5.37 6.59
C THR A 451 -15.65 4.28 5.69
N THR A 452 -15.72 4.54 4.38
CA THR A 452 -15.20 3.74 3.28
C THR A 452 -14.12 4.49 2.51
N THR A 453 -13.45 3.78 1.60
CA THR A 453 -12.48 4.40 0.67
C THR A 453 -13.15 5.35 -0.33
N SER A 454 -14.39 5.09 -0.71
CA SER A 454 -15.17 6.01 -1.56
C SER A 454 -15.44 7.35 -0.89
N ASP A 455 -15.65 7.37 0.44
CA ASP A 455 -15.80 8.61 1.20
C ASP A 455 -14.46 9.38 1.25
N MET A 456 -13.34 8.67 1.43
CA MET A 456 -12.00 9.28 1.39
C MET A 456 -11.67 9.93 0.04
N ILE A 457 -12.19 9.41 -1.08
CA ILE A 457 -12.01 10.01 -2.41
C ILE A 457 -12.69 11.38 -2.50
N GLN A 458 -13.83 11.58 -1.85
CA GLN A 458 -14.52 12.88 -1.83
C GLN A 458 -13.72 13.95 -1.07
N GLU A 459 -12.89 13.53 -0.10
CA GLU A 459 -12.04 14.44 0.68
C GLU A 459 -10.72 14.81 0.00
N ILE A 460 -10.37 14.23 -1.16
CA ILE A 460 -9.07 14.52 -1.81
C ILE A 460 -8.92 16.01 -2.12
N SER A 461 -9.95 16.65 -2.69
CA SER A 461 -9.85 18.08 -3.05
C SER A 461 -9.80 19.01 -1.82
N SER A 462 -10.56 18.72 -0.76
CA SER A 462 -10.54 19.50 0.49
C SER A 462 -9.24 19.31 1.26
N ALA A 463 -8.73 18.08 1.32
CA ALA A 463 -7.43 17.75 1.92
C ALA A 463 -6.27 18.41 1.17
N PHE A 464 -6.27 18.34 -0.16
CA PHE A 464 -5.21 18.91 -0.99
C PHE A 464 -5.11 20.43 -0.82
N LYS A 465 -6.25 21.13 -0.90
CA LYS A 465 -6.35 22.57 -0.63
C LYS A 465 -5.76 22.95 0.72
N LYS A 466 -6.20 22.27 1.79
CA LYS A 466 -5.77 22.51 3.16
C LYS A 466 -4.29 22.23 3.42
N LEU A 467 -3.68 21.29 2.70
CA LEU A 467 -2.27 20.94 2.89
C LEU A 467 -1.34 21.78 2.01
N PHE A 468 -1.76 22.08 0.77
CA PHE A 468 -0.83 22.52 -0.26
C PHE A 468 -1.17 23.87 -0.92
N GLU A 469 -2.41 24.35 -0.82
CA GLU A 469 -2.86 25.59 -1.47
C GLU A 469 -3.21 26.72 -0.48
N SER A 470 -3.24 26.45 0.83
CA SER A 470 -3.58 27.40 1.91
C SER A 470 -2.37 27.99 2.63
#